data_AF-A0A140L1G6-F1
#
_entry.id   AF-A0A140L1G6-F1
#
_cell.length_a   1.000
_cell.length_b   1.000
_cell.length_c   1.000
_cell.angle_alpha   90.00
_cell.angle_beta   90.00
_cell.angle_gamma   90.00
#
_symmetry.space_group_name_H-M   'P 1'
#
loop_
_entity.id
_entity.type
_entity.pdbx_description
1 polymer ?
#
loop_
_entity_poly.entity_id
_entity_poly.type
_entity_poly.pdbx_seq_one_letter_code
_entity_poly.pdbx_strand_id
1 'polypeptide(L)'
;MFYQHKFFWSFGNYMVRNKDAIERYVNLLAIAYTFTCRLPFIDKKYAEYQFKSPQLVKRAVGEQITKELIFDTFVSSFESAKIYSTVKEAVQSFLTKIR
;
A
#
# COMPACT_ATOMS: atom_id res chain seq x y z
N MET A 1 5.50 18.16 -16.94
CA MET A 1 4.48 17.50 -16.09
C MET A 1 3.56 16.54 -16.85
N PHE A 2 3.01 16.92 -18.01
CA PHE A 2 1.99 16.11 -18.71
C PHE A 2 2.43 14.69 -19.15
N TYR A 3 3.67 14.53 -19.64
CA TYR A 3 4.16 13.24 -20.15
C TYR A 3 4.44 12.19 -19.06
N GLN A 4 5.02 12.61 -17.92
CA GLN A 4 5.33 11.66 -16.84
C GLN A 4 4.04 11.19 -16.14
N HIS A 5 3.05 12.07 -15.98
CA HIS A 5 1.75 11.72 -15.40
C HIS A 5 0.99 10.65 -16.18
N LYS A 6 1.05 10.68 -17.52
CA LYS A 6 0.30 9.76 -18.39
C LYS A 6 0.75 8.30 -18.28
N PHE A 7 2.03 8.06 -18.03
CA PHE A 7 2.60 6.71 -17.94
C PHE A 7 2.84 6.21 -16.52
N PHE A 8 2.79 7.09 -15.50
CA PHE A 8 3.14 6.72 -14.13
C PHE A 8 2.23 5.64 -13.53
N TRP A 9 1.03 5.43 -14.07
CA TRP A 9 0.04 4.54 -13.48
C TRP A 9 -0.65 3.56 -14.48
N SER A 10 -0.12 3.36 -15.69
CA SER A 10 -0.73 2.45 -16.69
C SER A 10 -2.21 2.71 -17.02
N PHE A 11 -2.72 3.92 -16.77
CA PHE A 11 -4.14 4.25 -16.98
C PHE A 11 -4.51 4.63 -18.42
N GLY A 12 -3.65 4.36 -19.40
CA GLY A 12 -3.95 4.58 -20.82
C GLY A 12 -5.24 3.91 -21.30
N ASN A 13 -5.73 2.90 -20.57
CA ASN A 13 -6.95 2.16 -20.87
C ASN A 13 -8.21 2.68 -20.15
N TYR A 14 -8.08 3.58 -19.15
CA TYR A 14 -9.23 4.08 -18.38
C TYR A 14 -9.72 5.41 -18.97
N MET A 15 -10.62 5.35 -19.95
CA MET A 15 -11.22 6.54 -20.58
C MET A 15 -12.33 7.12 -19.70
N VAL A 16 -11.99 8.07 -18.83
CA VAL A 16 -12.98 8.91 -18.15
C VAL A 16 -13.55 9.91 -19.17
N ARG A 17 -14.86 9.85 -19.44
CA ARG A 17 -15.51 10.65 -20.51
C ARG A 17 -16.19 11.93 -20.02
N ASN A 18 -16.36 12.10 -18.70
CA ASN A 18 -16.93 13.31 -18.09
C ASN A 18 -15.81 14.28 -17.69
N LYS A 19 -15.89 15.54 -18.11
CA LYS A 19 -14.93 16.61 -17.78
C LYS A 19 -14.67 16.71 -16.26
N ASP A 20 -15.71 16.73 -15.45
CA ASP A 20 -15.58 16.85 -13.99
C ASP A 20 -14.84 15.65 -13.39
N ALA A 21 -15.10 14.47 -13.93
CA ALA A 21 -14.42 13.25 -13.52
C ALA A 21 -12.95 13.25 -13.96
N ILE A 22 -12.62 13.77 -15.16
CA ILE A 22 -11.24 13.95 -15.61
C ILE A 22 -10.49 14.92 -14.69
N GLU A 23 -11.09 16.06 -14.33
CA GLU A 23 -10.46 17.04 -13.46
C GLU A 23 -10.17 16.47 -12.06
N ARG A 24 -11.17 15.85 -11.43
CA ARG A 24 -11.00 15.17 -10.13
C ARG A 24 -9.91 14.11 -10.19
N TYR A 25 -9.87 13.36 -11.29
CA TYR A 25 -8.89 12.32 -11.50
C TYR A 25 -7.46 12.87 -11.66
N VAL A 26 -7.27 13.91 -12.47
CA VAL A 26 -5.96 14.58 -12.63
C VAL A 26 -5.49 15.17 -11.30
N ASN A 27 -6.41 15.76 -10.52
CA ASN A 27 -6.11 16.29 -9.19
C ASN A 27 -5.66 15.18 -8.23
N LEU A 28 -6.37 14.05 -8.21
CA LEU A 28 -5.98 12.88 -7.42
C LEU A 28 -4.58 12.38 -7.80
N LEU A 29 -4.30 12.27 -9.11
CA LEU A 29 -2.98 11.86 -9.58
C LEU A 29 -1.88 12.84 -9.16
N ALA A 30 -2.15 14.14 -9.21
CA ALA A 30 -1.20 15.17 -8.81
C ALA A 30 -0.89 15.09 -7.30
N ILE A 31 -1.92 14.89 -6.47
CA ILE A 31 -1.77 14.69 -5.02
C ILE A 31 -0.98 13.40 -4.74
N ALA A 32 -1.36 12.28 -5.36
CA ALA A 32 -0.69 11.01 -5.17
C ALA A 32 0.80 11.07 -5.57
N TYR A 33 1.11 11.71 -6.71
CA TYR A 33 2.49 11.91 -7.13
C TYR A 33 3.26 12.80 -6.14
N THR A 34 2.67 13.91 -5.70
CA THR A 34 3.28 14.80 -4.71
C THR A 34 3.58 14.06 -3.40
N PHE A 35 2.65 13.21 -2.96
CA PHE A 35 2.85 12.36 -1.79
C PHE A 35 4.03 11.41 -1.98
N THR A 36 4.14 10.72 -3.12
CA THR A 36 5.30 9.84 -3.39
C THR A 36 6.64 10.58 -3.40
N CYS A 37 6.65 11.85 -3.81
CA CYS A 37 7.87 12.67 -3.76
C CYS A 37 8.21 13.15 -2.35
N ARG A 38 7.22 13.41 -1.50
CA ARG A 38 7.42 14.00 -0.16
C ARG A 38 7.52 12.98 0.96
N LEU A 39 6.88 11.83 0.82
CA LEU A 39 6.84 10.78 1.85
C LEU A 39 8.23 10.41 2.40
N PRO A 40 9.30 10.23 1.60
CA PRO A 40 10.63 9.90 2.12
C PRO A 40 11.23 10.97 3.03
N PHE A 41 10.77 12.22 2.93
CA PHE A 41 11.25 13.34 3.73
C PHE A 41 10.43 13.57 5.00
N ILE A 42 9.21 13.02 5.06
CA ILE A 42 8.29 13.20 6.19
C ILE A 42 8.39 12.02 7.16
N ASP A 43 8.46 10.79 6.64
CA ASP A 43 8.45 9.59 7.45
C ASP A 43 9.80 8.86 7.40
N LYS A 44 10.36 8.63 8.59
CA LYS A 44 11.64 7.93 8.78
C LYS A 44 11.62 6.52 8.20
N LYS A 45 10.46 5.84 8.16
CA LYS A 45 10.28 4.51 7.55
C LYS A 45 10.68 4.50 6.08
N TYR A 46 10.52 5.63 5.38
CA TYR A 46 10.83 5.77 3.97
C TYR A 46 12.07 6.62 3.70
N ALA A 47 12.86 6.97 4.72
CA ALA A 47 14.04 7.83 4.58
C ALA A 47 15.08 7.25 3.60
N GLU A 48 15.17 5.93 3.46
CA GLU A 48 16.05 5.27 2.49
C GLU A 48 15.71 5.57 1.01
N TYR A 49 14.53 6.13 0.75
CA TYR A 49 14.07 6.54 -0.58
C TYR A 49 14.22 8.04 -0.82
N GLN A 50 14.84 8.79 0.09
CA GLN A 50 15.17 10.20 -0.16
C GLN A 50 16.05 10.32 -1.41
N PHE A 51 15.72 11.29 -2.25
CA PHE A 51 16.37 11.53 -3.55
C PHE A 51 16.27 10.37 -4.57
N LYS A 52 15.55 9.28 -4.24
CA LYS A 52 15.27 8.20 -5.20
C LYS A 52 14.11 8.56 -6.11
N SER A 53 13.98 7.80 -7.19
CA SER A 53 12.90 7.93 -8.16
C SER A 53 11.52 7.77 -7.47
N PRO A 54 10.53 8.63 -7.78
CA PRO A 54 9.17 8.50 -7.26
C PRO A 54 8.50 7.17 -7.59
N GLN A 55 8.91 6.51 -8.68
CA GLN A 55 8.44 5.17 -9.06
C GLN A 55 8.86 4.11 -8.03
N LEU A 56 10.07 4.24 -7.46
CA LEU A 56 10.53 3.33 -6.40
C LEU A 56 9.76 3.56 -5.10
N VAL A 57 9.52 4.82 -4.73
CA VAL A 57 8.71 5.15 -3.54
C VAL A 57 7.30 4.59 -3.70
N LYS A 58 6.66 4.83 -4.85
CA LYS A 58 5.36 4.27 -5.18
C LYS A 58 5.34 2.75 -5.04
N ARG A 59 6.35 2.05 -5.57
CA ARG A 59 6.44 0.60 -5.48
C ARG A 59 6.54 0.14 -4.03
N ALA A 60 7.44 0.71 -3.24
CA ALA A 60 7.62 0.35 -1.84
C ALA A 60 6.34 0.55 -1.02
N VAL A 61 5.66 1.68 -1.22
CA VAL A 61 4.37 1.97 -0.57
C VAL A 61 3.30 0.96 -1.02
N GLY A 62 3.20 0.67 -2.32
CA GLY A 62 2.24 -0.28 -2.86
C GLY A 62 2.44 -1.71 -2.34
N GLU A 63 3.70 -2.16 -2.25
CA GLU A 63 4.06 -3.44 -1.65
C GLU A 63 3.63 -3.50 -0.18
N GLN A 64 3.79 -2.41 0.56
CA GLN A 64 3.45 -2.38 1.98
C GLN A 64 1.94 -2.34 2.24
N ILE A 65 1.19 -1.57 1.46
CA ILE A 65 -0.28 -1.59 1.49
C ILE A 65 -0.80 -2.99 1.15
N THR A 66 -0.21 -3.65 0.15
CA THR A 66 -0.62 -5.00 -0.25
C THR A 66 -0.34 -6.02 0.86
N LYS A 67 0.83 -5.94 1.52
CA LYS A 67 1.12 -6.79 2.68
C LYS A 67 0.14 -6.54 3.82
N GLU A 68 -0.14 -5.29 4.15
CA GLU A 68 -1.10 -4.94 5.20
C GLU A 68 -2.50 -5.48 4.87
N LEU A 69 -2.97 -5.34 3.63
CA LEU A 69 -4.25 -5.89 3.19
C LEU A 69 -4.28 -7.43 3.26
N ILE A 70 -3.20 -8.11 2.86
CA ILE A 70 -3.09 -9.57 2.96
C ILE A 70 -3.14 -10.00 4.43
N PHE A 71 -2.38 -9.34 5.31
CA PHE A 71 -2.38 -9.65 6.73
C PHE A 71 -3.75 -9.41 7.37
N ASP A 72 -4.41 -8.30 7.05
CA ASP A 72 -5.73 -7.98 7.57
C ASP A 72 -6.80 -8.99 7.11
N THR A 73 -6.74 -9.37 5.82
CA THR A 73 -7.59 -10.43 5.26
C THR A 73 -7.34 -11.78 5.93
N PHE A 74 -6.07 -12.10 6.18
CA PHE A 74 -5.68 -13.35 6.84
C PHE A 74 -6.17 -13.39 8.29
N VAL A 75 -5.98 -12.34 9.07
CA VAL A 75 -6.49 -12.22 10.45
C VAL A 75 -8.01 -12.36 10.46
N SER A 76 -8.71 -11.63 9.59
CA SER A 76 -10.16 -11.71 9.44
C SER A 76 -10.64 -13.13 9.13
N SER A 77 -9.88 -13.89 8.33
CA SER A 77 -10.21 -15.29 8.04
C SER A 77 -10.07 -16.21 9.26
N PHE A 78 -9.07 -15.99 10.12
CA PHE A 78 -8.89 -16.75 11.37
C PHE A 78 -9.97 -16.47 12.40
N GLU A 79 -10.36 -15.20 12.52
CA GLU A 79 -11.45 -14.77 13.39
C GLU A 79 -12.77 -15.39 12.93
N SER A 80 -13.05 -15.32 11.62
CA SER A 80 -14.26 -15.89 11.02
C SER A 80 -14.33 -17.42 11.20
N ALA A 81 -13.19 -18.10 11.09
CA ALA A 81 -13.11 -19.55 11.28
C ALA A 81 -13.14 -19.98 12.76
N LYS A 82 -13.09 -19.04 13.72
CA LYS A 82 -12.91 -19.30 15.17
C LYS A 82 -11.67 -20.15 15.51
N ILE A 83 -10.72 -20.27 14.58
CA ILE A 83 -9.50 -21.08 14.74
C ILE A 83 -8.47 -20.36 15.64
N TYR A 84 -8.68 -19.07 15.88
CA TYR A 84 -7.79 -18.22 16.67
C TYR A 84 -7.52 -18.77 18.08
N SER A 85 -8.53 -19.29 18.79
CA SER A 85 -8.35 -19.87 20.12
C SER A 85 -7.48 -21.13 20.07
N THR A 86 -7.73 -22.00 19.11
CA THR A 86 -6.98 -23.26 18.92
C THR A 86 -5.52 -23.01 18.57
N VAL A 87 -5.23 -22.04 17.70
CA VAL A 87 -3.85 -21.67 17.35
C VAL A 87 -3.15 -21.00 18.53
N LYS A 88 -3.84 -20.13 19.27
CA LYS A 88 -3.30 -19.49 20.47
C LYS A 88 -2.92 -20.54 21.53
N GLU A 89 -3.79 -21.51 21.77
CA GLU A 89 -3.53 -22.61 22.71
C GLU A 89 -2.37 -23.50 22.26
N ALA A 90 -2.28 -23.83 20.95
CA ALA A 90 -1.18 -24.61 20.39
C ALA A 90 0.17 -23.89 20.53
N VAL A 91 0.22 -22.58 20.26
CA VAL A 91 1.44 -21.76 20.42
C VAL A 91 1.83 -21.67 21.90
N GLN A 92 0.86 -21.44 22.80
CA GLN A 92 1.14 -21.42 24.24
C GLN A 92 1.68 -22.75 24.74
N SER A 93 1.06 -23.87 24.33
CA SER A 93 1.51 -25.23 24.64
C SER A 93 2.94 -25.51 24.16
N PHE A 94 3.30 -25.03 22.97
CA PHE A 94 4.65 -25.16 22.44
C PHE A 94 5.67 -24.34 23.24
N LEU A 95 5.33 -23.11 23.60
CA LEU A 95 6.20 -22.23 24.41
C LEU A 95 6.41 -22.76 25.83
N THR A 96 5.41 -23.38 26.46
CA THR A 96 5.58 -24.04 27.77
C THR A 96 6.35 -25.34 27.70
N LYS A 97 6.42 -26.00 26.53
CA LYS A 97 7.20 -27.23 26.33
C LYS A 97 8.69 -27.01 26.10
N ILE A 98 9.06 -25.81 25.63
CA ILE A 98 10.46 -25.42 25.37
C ILE A 98 11.11 -24.83 26.64
N ARG A 99 10.31 -24.41 27.61
CA ARG A 99 10.77 -23.96 28.93
C ARG A 99 10.94 -25.13 29.89
#